data_AF-A0A6U6FVP4-F1
#
_entry.id   AF-A0A6U6FVP4-F1
#
_cell.length_a   1.000
_cell.length_b   1.000
_cell.length_c   1.000
_cell.angle_alpha   90.00
_cell.angle_beta   90.00
_cell.angle_gamma   90.00
#
_symmetry.space_group_name_H-M   'P 1'
#
loop_
_entity.id
_entity.type
_entity.pdbx_description
1 polymer ?
#
loop_
_entity_poly.entity_id
_entity_poly.type
_entity_poly.pdbx_seq_one_letter_code
_entity_poly.pdbx_strand_id
1 'polypeptide(L)'
;MTIFDDGKEKEKITLSDIKTKPEMHTMMIEKGFVKKSEEKIKEAKKNLEAGQAAEEENRRKMREERQKKAEERRKQKEEDAAKKEAEDEAAKVETAGAKAEL
;
A
#
# COMPACT_ATOMS: atom_id res chain seq x y z
N MET A 1 -14.99 9.75 -18.60
CA MET A 1 -14.95 8.31 -18.25
C MET A 1 -14.84 7.54 -19.56
N THR A 2 -13.87 6.63 -19.69
CA THR A 2 -13.74 5.81 -20.90
C THR A 2 -14.51 4.52 -20.71
N ILE A 3 -15.40 4.19 -21.64
CA ILE A 3 -16.16 2.95 -21.62
C ILE A 3 -15.38 1.92 -22.45
N PHE A 4 -14.98 0.83 -21.80
CA PHE A 4 -14.35 -0.32 -22.42
C PHE A 4 -15.37 -1.43 -22.59
N ASP A 5 -15.39 -2.03 -23.78
CA ASP A 5 -16.18 -3.22 -24.09
C ASP A 5 -15.23 -4.27 -24.66
N ASP A 6 -15.11 -5.42 -23.99
CA ASP A 6 -14.13 -6.48 -24.29
C ASP A 6 -12.69 -5.99 -24.56
N GLY A 7 -12.22 -5.03 -23.74
CA GLY A 7 -10.84 -4.55 -23.78
C GLY A 7 -10.53 -3.56 -24.91
N LYS A 8 -11.53 -3.12 -25.69
CA LYS A 8 -11.38 -2.06 -26.69
C LYS A 8 -12.07 -0.77 -26.22
N GLU A 9 -11.38 0.37 -26.34
CA GLU A 9 -11.99 1.68 -26.12
C GLU A 9 -13.06 1.92 -27.18
N LYS A 10 -14.34 1.98 -26.76
CA LYS A 10 -15.45 2.28 -27.66
C LYS A 10 -15.70 3.77 -27.79
N GLU A 11 -15.70 4.51 -26.67
CA GLU A 11 -16.11 5.91 -26.69
C GLU A 11 -15.64 6.66 -25.44
N LYS A 12 -15.21 7.92 -25.65
CA LYS A 12 -14.88 8.86 -24.58
C LYS A 12 -16.11 9.69 -24.26
N ILE A 13 -16.79 9.37 -23.16
CA ILE A 13 -17.93 10.16 -22.68
C ILE A 13 -17.44 11.18 -21.64
N THR A 14 -17.73 12.44 -21.92
CA THR A 14 -17.55 13.57 -21.02
C THR A 14 -18.79 13.74 -20.14
N LEU A 15 -18.65 13.49 -18.84
CA LEU A 15 -19.75 13.62 -17.86
C LEU A 15 -20.22 15.06 -17.68
N SER A 16 -19.48 16.05 -18.20
CA SER A 16 -19.82 17.46 -18.21
C SER A 16 -21.07 17.79 -19.04
N ASP A 17 -21.44 16.93 -19.99
CA ASP A 17 -22.60 17.16 -20.86
C ASP A 17 -23.91 16.63 -20.25
N ILE A 18 -23.81 15.87 -19.16
CA ILE A 18 -24.94 15.24 -18.47
C ILE A 18 -25.25 16.04 -17.21
N LYS A 19 -26.34 16.80 -17.24
CA LYS A 19 -26.66 17.75 -16.16
C LYS A 19 -27.43 17.08 -15.03
N THR A 20 -28.12 15.97 -15.29
CA THR A 20 -29.03 15.37 -14.32
C THR A 20 -28.83 13.85 -14.16
N LYS A 21 -29.16 13.33 -12.97
CA LYS A 21 -29.12 11.89 -12.68
C LYS A 21 -30.01 11.05 -13.62
N PRO A 22 -31.24 11.48 -13.97
CA PRO A 22 -32.07 10.75 -14.92
C PRO A 22 -31.42 10.65 -16.31
N GLU A 23 -30.86 11.74 -16.84
CA GLU A 23 -30.15 11.73 -18.12
C GLU A 23 -28.93 10.78 -18.09
N MET A 24 -28.19 10.76 -16.99
CA MET A 24 -27.08 9.82 -16.80
C MET A 24 -27.57 8.37 -16.79
N HIS A 25 -28.67 8.08 -16.12
CA HIS A 25 -29.22 6.73 -16.04
C HIS A 25 -29.71 6.25 -17.41
N THR A 26 -30.41 7.09 -18.15
CA THR A 26 -30.85 6.80 -19.52
C THR A 26 -29.65 6.54 -20.43
N MET A 27 -28.62 7.40 -20.40
CA MET A 27 -27.40 7.20 -21.19
C MET A 27 -26.71 5.88 -20.84
N MET A 28 -26.63 5.53 -19.54
CA MET A 28 -26.05 4.26 -19.12
C MET A 28 -26.84 3.07 -19.70
N ILE A 29 -28.17 3.11 -19.67
CA ILE A 29 -29.02 2.08 -20.27
C ILE A 29 -28.80 2.00 -21.79
N GLU A 30 -28.80 3.14 -22.49
CA GLU A 30 -28.57 3.22 -23.94
C GLU A 30 -27.20 2.66 -24.36
N LYS A 31 -26.18 2.88 -23.53
CA LYS A 31 -24.82 2.33 -23.74
C LYS A 31 -24.68 0.87 -23.28
N GLY A 32 -25.77 0.22 -22.87
CA GLY A 32 -25.80 -1.21 -22.54
C GLY A 32 -25.48 -1.54 -21.07
N PHE A 33 -25.38 -0.55 -20.18
CA PHE A 33 -25.23 -0.77 -18.75
C PHE A 33 -26.59 -1.16 -18.14
N VAL A 34 -26.98 -2.41 -18.37
CA VAL A 34 -28.17 -3.01 -17.75
C VAL A 34 -27.83 -3.50 -16.35
N LYS A 35 -28.78 -3.39 -15.42
CA LYS A 35 -28.66 -3.98 -14.09
C LYS A 35 -28.42 -5.49 -14.23
N LYS A 36 -27.34 -5.99 -13.65
CA LYS A 36 -27.04 -7.43 -13.60
C LYS A 36 -28.18 -8.18 -12.89
N SER A 37 -28.41 -9.43 -13.28
CA SER A 37 -29.36 -10.31 -12.60
C SER A 37 -29.00 -10.45 -11.12
N GLU A 38 -30.01 -10.72 -10.28
CA GLU A 38 -29.78 -10.86 -8.84
C GLU A 38 -28.77 -11.96 -8.51
N GLU A 39 -28.74 -13.03 -9.29
CA GLU A 39 -27.76 -14.12 -9.16
C GLU A 39 -26.33 -13.64 -9.40
N LYS A 40 -26.08 -12.89 -10.48
CA LYS A 40 -24.77 -12.30 -10.77
C LYS A 40 -24.35 -11.27 -9.71
N ILE A 41 -25.31 -10.57 -9.11
CA ILE A 41 -25.04 -9.65 -7.99
C ILE A 41 -24.63 -10.43 -6.74
N LYS A 42 -25.33 -11.53 -6.40
CA LYS A 42 -24.98 -12.38 -5.25
C LYS A 42 -23.61 -13.03 -5.41
N GLU A 43 -23.30 -13.53 -6.60
CA GLU A 43 -21.99 -14.11 -6.92
C GLU A 43 -20.87 -13.06 -6.80
N ALA A 44 -21.07 -11.86 -7.34
CA ALA A 44 -20.11 -10.77 -7.22
C ALA A 44 -19.87 -10.36 -5.77
N LYS A 45 -20.92 -10.31 -4.93
CA LYS A 45 -20.80 -10.04 -3.49
C LYS A 45 -19.99 -11.12 -2.78
N LYS A 46 -20.27 -12.40 -3.06
CA LYS A 46 -19.54 -13.53 -2.45
C LYS A 46 -18.05 -13.49 -2.81
N ASN A 47 -17.73 -13.16 -4.07
CA ASN A 47 -16.34 -13.05 -4.52
C ASN A 47 -15.63 -11.84 -3.90
N LEU A 48 -16.35 -10.72 -3.71
CA LEU A 48 -15.84 -9.54 -3.00
C LEU A 48 -15.51 -9.85 -1.54
N GLU A 49 -16.40 -10.52 -0.82
CA GLU A 49 -16.18 -10.90 0.58
C GLU A 49 -14.97 -11.84 0.73
N ALA A 50 -14.83 -12.82 -0.17
CA ALA A 50 -13.67 -13.72 -0.20
C ALA A 50 -12.36 -12.96 -0.49
N GLY A 51 -12.39 -12.00 -1.42
CA GLY A 51 -11.22 -11.17 -1.74
C GLY A 51 -10.81 -10.23 -0.60
N GLN A 52 -11.79 -9.66 0.13
CA GLN A 52 -11.53 -8.78 1.26
C GLN A 52 -10.87 -9.51 2.44
N ALA A 53 -11.29 -10.74 2.74
CA ALA A 53 -10.67 -11.54 3.78
C ALA A 53 -9.19 -11.85 3.46
N ALA A 54 -8.90 -12.21 2.21
CA ALA A 54 -7.53 -12.45 1.75
C ALA A 54 -6.67 -11.18 1.76
N GLU A 55 -7.25 -10.03 1.40
CA GLU A 55 -6.55 -8.74 1.42
C GLU A 55 -6.23 -8.31 2.86
N GLU A 56 -7.16 -8.50 3.80
CA GLU A 56 -6.96 -8.15 5.20
C GLU A 56 -5.87 -9.01 5.86
N GLU A 57 -5.86 -10.32 5.58
CA GLU A 57 -4.81 -11.22 6.05
C GLU A 57 -3.43 -10.80 5.50
N ASN A 58 -3.37 -10.44 4.22
CA ASN A 58 -2.12 -10.01 3.58
C ASN A 58 -1.63 -8.66 4.13
N ARG A 59 -2.55 -7.72 4.37
CA ARG A 59 -2.24 -6.44 5.05
C ARG A 59 -1.70 -6.66 6.46
N ARG A 60 -2.26 -7.61 7.20
CA ARG A 60 -1.80 -7.97 8.54
C ARG A 60 -0.37 -8.53 8.50
N LYS A 61 -0.11 -9.50 7.61
CA LYS A 61 1.23 -10.09 7.42
C LYS A 61 2.28 -9.02 7.09
N MET A 62 1.97 -8.11 6.16
CA MET A 62 2.88 -7.01 5.84
C MET A 62 3.14 -6.05 7.00
N ARG A 63 2.16 -5.80 7.87
CA ARG A 63 2.35 -4.97 9.07
C ARG A 63 3.28 -5.66 10.08
N GLU A 64 3.07 -6.95 10.34
CA GLU A 64 3.90 -7.74 11.26
C GLU A 64 5.35 -7.82 10.76
N GLU A 65 5.56 -8.05 9.46
CA GLU A 65 6.89 -8.08 8.86
C GLU A 65 7.61 -6.72 8.95
N ARG A 66 6.89 -5.62 8.69
CA ARG A 66 7.44 -4.27 8.85
C ARG A 66 7.82 -3.96 10.30
N GLN A 67 7.02 -4.40 11.27
CA GLN A 67 7.32 -4.21 12.69
C GLN A 67 8.59 -4.97 13.09
N LYS A 68 8.72 -6.24 12.71
CA LYS A 68 9.93 -7.04 12.98
C LYS A 68 11.17 -6.39 12.38
N LYS A 69 11.10 -5.99 11.10
CA LYS A 69 12.21 -5.32 10.42
C LYS A 69 12.57 -3.97 11.06
N ALA A 70 11.61 -3.24 11.59
CA ALA A 70 11.88 -1.99 12.30
C ALA A 70 12.59 -2.24 13.64
N GLU A 71 12.18 -3.28 14.37
CA GLU A 71 12.80 -3.67 15.64
C GLU A 71 14.23 -4.16 15.44
N GLU A 72 14.48 -5.00 14.43
CA GLU A 72 15.84 -5.44 14.06
C GLU A 72 16.75 -4.27 13.72
N ARG A 73 16.28 -3.32 12.89
CA ARG A 73 17.07 -2.13 12.55
C ARG A 73 17.33 -1.23 13.76
N ARG A 74 16.42 -1.22 14.74
CA ARG A 74 16.64 -0.46 15.97
C ARG A 74 17.72 -1.09 16.82
N LYS A 75 17.66 -2.41 17.04
CA LYS A 75 18.70 -3.16 17.77
C LYS A 75 20.06 -3.01 17.12
N GLN A 76 20.11 -3.14 15.78
CA GLN A 76 21.35 -2.99 15.03
C GLN A 76 21.95 -1.59 15.18
N LYS A 77 21.13 -0.53 15.16
CA LYS A 77 21.59 0.84 15.41
C LYS A 77 22.08 1.05 16.84
N GLU A 78 21.44 0.44 17.82
CA GLU A 78 21.86 0.51 19.23
C GLU A 78 23.20 -0.21 19.42
N GLU A 79 23.40 -1.37 18.80
CA GLU A 79 24.69 -2.09 18.80
C GLU A 79 25.81 -1.32 18.08
N ASP A 80 25.52 -0.76 16.91
CA ASP A 80 26.49 0.03 16.14
C ASP A 80 26.88 1.32 16.90
N ALA A 81 25.93 1.96 17.58
CA ALA A 81 26.21 3.13 18.42
C ALA A 81 27.09 2.76 19.62
N ALA A 82 26.79 1.66 20.31
CA ALA A 82 27.58 1.21 21.45
C ALA A 82 29.00 0.82 21.06
N LYS A 83 29.19 0.15 19.91
CA LYS A 83 30.54 -0.14 19.38
C LYS A 83 31.33 1.12 19.08
N LYS A 84 30.67 2.12 18.47
CA LYS A 84 31.32 3.36 18.10
C LYS A 84 31.72 4.18 19.34
N GLU A 85 30.89 4.21 20.38
CA GLU A 85 31.25 4.83 21.65
C GLU A 85 32.43 4.12 22.32
N ALA A 86 32.47 2.78 22.28
CA ALA A 86 33.61 2.01 22.83
C ALA A 86 34.91 2.24 22.04
N GLU A 87 34.84 2.35 20.71
CA GLU A 87 35.99 2.68 19.85
C GLU A 87 36.49 4.12 20.11
N ASP A 88 35.58 5.09 20.22
CA ASP A 88 35.93 6.48 20.52
C ASP A 88 36.52 6.63 21.94
N GLU A 89 36.07 5.83 22.91
CA GLU A 89 36.61 5.80 24.27
C GLU A 89 38.00 5.14 24.30
N ALA A 90 38.19 4.01 23.61
CA ALA A 90 39.50 3.36 23.46
C ALA A 90 40.53 4.28 22.78
N ALA A 91 40.14 4.99 21.71
CA ALA A 91 41.02 5.93 21.01
C ALA A 91 41.41 7.15 21.89
N LYS A 92 40.54 7.59 22.80
CA LYS A 92 40.87 8.63 23.78
C LYS A 92 41.86 8.16 24.84
N VAL A 93 41.77 6.90 25.27
CA VAL A 93 42.69 6.33 26.27
C VAL A 93 44.09 6.14 25.68
N GLU A 94 44.22 5.68 24.43
CA GLU A 94 45.53 5.57 23.75
C GLU A 94 46.19 6.94 23.54
N THR A 95 45.43 7.95 23.13
CA THR A 95 45.98 9.30 22.90
C THR A 95 46.33 10.05 24.19
N ALA A 96 45.70 9.71 25.32
CA ALA A 96 46.07 10.24 26.63
C ALA A 96 47.33 9.57 27.21
N GLY A 97 47.52 8.27 26.97
CA GLY A 97 48.74 7.54 27.37
C GLY A 97 49.99 8.03 26.61
N ALA A 98 49.87 8.25 25.30
CA ALA A 98 50.99 8.73 24.48
C ALA A 98 51.46 10.17 24.80
N LYS A 99 50.65 10.98 25.49
CA LYS A 99 51.02 12.33 25.95
C LYS A 99 51.66 12.36 27.35
N ALA A 100 51.65 11.25 28.09
CA ALA A 100 52.21 11.18 29.45
C ALA A 100 53.66 10.68 29.50
N GLU A 101 54.22 10.19 28.39
CA GLU A 101 55.60 9.69 28.27
C GLU A 101 56.57 10.62 27.51
N LEU A 102 56.14 11.85 27.16
CA LEU A 102 56.96 12.92 26.57
C LEU A 102 57.16 14.06 27.56
#